data_AF-E9E2P2-F1
#
_entry.id   AF-E9E2P2-F1
#
_cell.length_a   1.000
_cell.length_b   1.000
_cell.length_c   1.000
_cell.angle_alpha   90.00
_cell.angle_beta   90.00
_cell.angle_gamma   90.00
#
_symmetry.space_group_name_H-M   'P 1'
#
loop_
_entity.id
_entity.type
_entity.pdbx_description
1 polymer ?
#
loop_
_entity_poly.entity_id
_entity_poly.type
_entity_poly.pdbx_seq_one_letter_code
_entity_poly.pdbx_strand_id
1 'polypeptide(L)'
;MVGIAGGAPSKKHDIRLGDVVVSSPSHGHGVLQYEFVKRIQNQEHARQGPLNLPPSSLRAVVAALQTEYKERGHEVDRTIKAILRERPQLRYGFRKPDLTTDRLYKSEVTHPANNEGCCDEVCGTQLEKLVERKQRSSRQDNPAIHYGVVASGNSLIKDAMLRDNLALEDGVLCFKMEAARLMNWFSRLIIRGICDYVRAYGREL
;
A
#
# COMPACT_ATOMS: atom_id res chain seq x y z
N MET A 1 -11.65 4.11 8.32
CA MET A 1 -10.43 4.91 8.57
C MET A 1 -9.72 5.13 7.25
N VAL A 2 -9.46 6.39 6.92
CA VAL A 2 -8.82 6.79 5.67
C VAL A 2 -7.46 7.40 5.99
N GLY A 3 -6.44 7.14 5.18
CA GLY A 3 -5.13 7.78 5.30
C GLY A 3 -4.17 7.30 4.23
N ILE A 4 -2.87 7.40 4.48
CA ILE A 4 -1.82 6.96 3.55
C ILE A 4 -1.09 5.71 4.06
N ALA A 5 -0.42 5.00 3.16
CA ALA A 5 0.38 3.81 3.46
C ALA A 5 1.51 3.62 2.43
N GLY A 6 2.52 2.84 2.82
CA GLY A 6 3.54 2.34 1.90
C GLY A 6 3.04 1.08 1.18
N GLY A 7 3.14 1.06 -0.15
CA GLY A 7 2.69 -0.06 -0.97
C GLY A 7 3.60 -1.28 -0.88
N ALA A 8 3.02 -2.46 -1.11
CA ALA A 8 3.69 -3.75 -1.21
C ALA A 8 3.41 -4.40 -2.59
N PRO A 9 4.02 -3.91 -3.68
CA PRO A 9 3.77 -4.45 -5.01
C PRO A 9 4.26 -5.89 -5.11
N SER A 10 3.52 -6.71 -5.86
CA SER A 10 3.90 -8.10 -6.16
C SER A 10 3.54 -8.45 -7.60
N LYS A 11 3.98 -9.63 -8.07
CA LYS A 11 3.58 -10.13 -9.40
C LYS A 11 2.05 -10.26 -9.54
N LYS A 12 1.34 -10.51 -8.44
CA LYS A 12 -0.12 -10.66 -8.40
C LYS A 12 -0.83 -9.31 -8.28
N HIS A 13 -0.23 -8.36 -7.58
CA HIS A 13 -0.80 -7.05 -7.30
C HIS A 13 0.19 -5.95 -7.70
N ASP A 14 0.01 -5.40 -8.91
CA ASP A 14 0.78 -4.26 -9.41
C ASP A 14 0.30 -2.96 -8.75
N ILE A 15 0.72 -2.74 -7.50
CA ILE A 15 0.37 -1.57 -6.69
C ILE A 15 1.23 -0.37 -7.08
N ARG A 16 0.58 0.76 -7.36
CA ARG A 16 1.20 2.00 -7.87
C ARG A 16 1.01 3.19 -6.94
N LEU A 17 1.87 4.19 -7.07
CA LEU A 17 1.68 5.44 -6.32
C LEU A 17 0.37 6.11 -6.76
N GLY A 18 -0.43 6.53 -5.77
CA GLY A 18 -1.77 7.04 -5.95
C GLY A 18 -2.87 5.98 -6.01
N ASP A 19 -2.54 4.68 -6.07
CA ASP A 19 -3.54 3.61 -5.91
C ASP A 19 -4.16 3.63 -4.50
N VAL A 20 -5.30 2.96 -4.38
CA VAL A 20 -6.03 2.82 -3.11
C VAL A 20 -6.04 1.35 -2.70
N VAL A 21 -5.75 1.07 -1.43
CA VAL A 21 -5.95 -0.24 -0.82
C VAL A 21 -7.12 -0.17 0.16
N VAL A 22 -8.08 -1.07 0.01
CA VAL A 22 -9.21 -1.27 0.92
C VAL A 22 -9.00 -2.59 1.64
N SER A 23 -8.98 -2.55 2.98
CA SER A 23 -8.85 -3.77 3.78
C SER A 23 -10.02 -4.69 3.50
N SER A 24 -9.72 -5.88 3.00
CA SER A 24 -10.71 -6.92 2.76
C SER A 24 -10.20 -8.24 3.33
N PRO A 25 -11.06 -9.05 3.99
CA PRO A 25 -10.62 -10.29 4.59
C PRO A 25 -10.04 -11.24 3.54
N SER A 26 -8.78 -11.63 3.72
CA SER A 26 -8.13 -12.71 2.99
C SER A 26 -7.68 -13.75 4.01
N HIS A 27 -7.99 -15.03 3.79
CA HIS A 27 -7.65 -16.11 4.74
C HIS A 27 -8.04 -15.81 6.21
N GLY A 28 -9.20 -15.19 6.42
CA GLY A 28 -9.78 -14.94 7.75
C GLY A 28 -9.39 -13.61 8.41
N HIS A 29 -8.54 -12.78 7.80
CA HIS A 29 -8.16 -11.48 8.36
C HIS A 29 -8.00 -10.41 7.27
N GLY A 30 -8.39 -9.16 7.56
CA GLY A 30 -8.17 -8.01 6.66
C GLY A 30 -7.01 -7.12 7.07
N VAL A 31 -6.46 -7.37 8.27
CA VAL A 31 -5.40 -6.60 8.89
C VAL A 31 -4.44 -7.57 9.56
N LEU A 32 -3.14 -7.36 9.35
CA LEU A 32 -2.06 -8.17 9.92
C LEU A 32 -1.15 -7.28 10.77
N GLN A 33 -0.82 -7.69 12.00
CA GLN A 33 0.07 -6.92 12.87
C GLN A 33 1.53 -7.40 12.73
N TYR A 34 2.36 -6.64 12.01
CA TYR A 34 3.71 -7.09 11.60
C TYR A 34 4.78 -7.00 12.69
N GLU A 35 4.53 -6.32 13.81
CA GLU A 35 5.47 -6.31 14.95
C GLU A 35 5.59 -7.69 15.61
N PHE A 36 4.52 -8.48 15.57
CA PHE A 36 4.56 -9.86 16.03
C PHE A 36 5.26 -10.79 15.04
N VAL A 37 5.33 -10.38 13.76
CA VAL A 37 6.09 -11.11 12.73
C VAL A 37 7.60 -10.84 12.85
N LYS A 38 8.00 -9.60 13.18
CA LYS A 38 9.42 -9.24 13.36
C LYS A 38 10.13 -9.94 14.54
N ARG A 39 9.41 -10.48 15.52
CA ARG A 39 10.00 -10.97 16.77
C ARG A 39 10.57 -12.40 16.72
N ILE A 40 10.34 -13.16 15.65
CA ILE A 40 10.56 -14.61 15.71
C ILE A 40 11.24 -15.09 14.42
N GLN A 41 12.56 -14.95 14.38
CA GLN A 41 13.42 -15.50 13.32
C GLN A 41 13.59 -17.03 13.41
N ASN A 42 12.85 -17.76 14.29
CA ASN A 42 13.16 -19.17 14.59
C ASN A 42 12.04 -20.08 15.16
N GLN A 43 10.75 -19.69 15.16
CA GLN A 43 9.67 -20.61 15.62
C GLN A 43 8.37 -20.42 14.83
N GLU A 44 7.71 -21.55 14.56
CA GLU A 44 6.45 -21.65 13.83
C GLU A 44 5.34 -20.81 14.49
N HIS A 45 4.94 -19.78 13.76
CA HIS A 45 3.62 -19.15 13.69
C HIS A 45 2.62 -19.43 14.83
N ALA A 46 2.64 -18.60 15.87
CA ALA A 46 1.39 -18.21 16.53
C ALA A 46 0.83 -16.98 15.79
N ARG A 47 0.25 -17.21 14.60
CA ARG A 47 -0.55 -16.19 13.91
C ARG A 47 -1.66 -15.77 14.87
N GLN A 48 -1.57 -14.56 15.44
CA GLN A 48 -2.61 -14.06 16.33
C GLN A 48 -3.95 -14.12 15.61
N GLY A 49 -4.98 -14.56 16.34
CA GLY A 49 -6.32 -14.82 15.84
C GLY A 49 -6.95 -13.63 15.10
N PRO A 50 -8.11 -13.85 14.46
CA PRO A 50 -8.70 -12.89 13.51
C PRO A 50 -8.86 -11.51 14.14
N LEU A 51 -8.00 -10.57 13.72
CA LEU A 51 -8.10 -9.17 14.12
C LEU A 51 -9.40 -8.59 13.54
N ASN A 52 -10.34 -8.28 14.44
CA ASN A 52 -11.45 -7.33 14.30
C ASN A 52 -11.92 -7.07 12.86
N LEU A 53 -12.63 -8.05 12.27
CA LEU A 53 -13.28 -7.88 10.96
C LEU A 53 -14.28 -6.72 11.01
N PRO A 54 -14.39 -5.90 9.94
CA PRO A 54 -15.46 -4.92 9.84
C PRO A 54 -16.86 -5.58 9.97
N PRO A 55 -17.87 -4.84 10.48
CA PRO A 55 -19.26 -5.31 10.51
C PRO A 55 -19.71 -5.87 9.16
N SER A 56 -20.58 -6.88 9.19
CA SER A 56 -21.09 -7.56 7.98
C SER A 56 -21.71 -6.59 6.98
N SER A 57 -22.41 -5.56 7.46
CA SER A 57 -22.99 -4.50 6.62
C SER A 57 -21.94 -3.77 5.79
N LEU A 58 -20.81 -3.36 6.40
CA LEU A 58 -19.71 -2.71 5.68
C LEU A 58 -19.06 -3.68 4.69
N ARG A 59 -18.90 -4.95 5.05
CA ARG A 59 -18.35 -5.96 4.14
C ARG A 59 -19.24 -6.19 2.93
N ALA A 60 -20.56 -6.21 3.11
CA ALA A 60 -21.53 -6.33 2.02
C ALA A 60 -21.46 -5.13 1.07
N VAL A 61 -21.37 -3.91 1.60
CA VAL A 61 -21.21 -2.68 0.79
C VAL A 61 -19.90 -2.72 0.00
N VAL A 62 -18.79 -3.11 0.63
CA VAL A 62 -17.50 -3.24 -0.05
C VAL A 62 -17.56 -4.27 -1.17
N ALA A 63 -18.19 -5.42 -0.94
CA ALA A 63 -18.37 -6.45 -1.95
C ALA A 63 -19.22 -5.96 -3.13
N ALA A 64 -20.32 -5.23 -2.85
CA ALA A 64 -21.17 -4.64 -3.87
C ALA A 64 -20.41 -3.61 -4.73
N LEU A 65 -19.67 -2.68 -4.09
CA LEU A 65 -18.85 -1.69 -4.77
C LEU A 65 -17.73 -2.34 -5.59
N GLN A 66 -17.11 -3.39 -5.06
CA GLN A 66 -16.07 -4.12 -5.79
C GLN A 66 -16.64 -4.77 -7.07
N THR A 67 -17.86 -5.30 -7.03
CA THR A 67 -18.54 -5.84 -8.22
C THR A 67 -18.88 -4.73 -9.21
N GLU A 68 -19.48 -3.63 -8.74
CA GLU A 68 -19.84 -2.49 -9.58
C GLU A 68 -18.62 -1.90 -10.30
N TYR A 69 -17.52 -1.68 -9.58
CA TYR A 69 -16.30 -1.13 -10.16
C TYR A 69 -15.61 -2.08 -11.14
N LYS A 70 -15.74 -3.39 -10.97
CA LYS A 70 -15.25 -4.36 -11.98
C LYS A 70 -16.03 -4.28 -13.28
N GLU A 71 -17.33 -4.01 -13.22
CA GLU A 71 -18.19 -3.93 -14.39
C GLU A 71 -18.14 -2.58 -15.09
N ARG A 72 -18.09 -1.49 -14.31
CA ARG A 72 -18.30 -0.13 -14.81
C ARG A 72 -17.09 0.80 -14.64
N GLY A 73 -16.06 0.35 -13.92
CA GLY A 73 -14.97 1.21 -13.45
C GLY A 73 -15.42 2.13 -12.31
N HIS A 74 -14.52 3.01 -11.88
CA HIS A 74 -14.80 3.99 -10.82
C HIS A 74 -14.43 5.41 -11.24
N GLU A 75 -15.04 6.42 -10.59
CA GLU A 75 -14.81 7.83 -10.94
C GLU A 75 -13.67 8.52 -10.15
N VAL A 76 -12.85 7.76 -9.42
CA VAL A 76 -11.82 8.33 -8.52
C VAL A 76 -10.89 9.32 -9.23
N ASP A 77 -10.34 8.96 -10.40
CA ASP A 77 -9.46 9.85 -11.18
C ASP A 77 -10.16 11.12 -11.61
N ARG A 78 -11.41 10.99 -12.10
CA ARG A 78 -12.24 12.12 -12.55
C ARG A 78 -12.48 13.10 -11.40
N THR A 79 -12.84 12.57 -10.22
CA THR A 79 -13.08 13.36 -9.01
C THR A 79 -11.80 14.06 -8.54
N ILE A 80 -10.67 13.36 -8.49
CA ILE A 80 -9.38 13.97 -8.14
C ILE A 80 -9.03 15.11 -9.11
N LYS A 81 -9.17 14.88 -10.42
CA LYS A 81 -8.90 15.90 -11.45
C LYS A 81 -9.81 17.12 -11.31
N ALA A 82 -11.09 16.93 -10.99
CA ALA A 82 -12.02 18.03 -10.75
C ALA A 82 -11.58 18.88 -9.54
N ILE A 83 -11.32 18.23 -8.39
CA ILE A 83 -10.84 18.92 -7.18
C ILE A 83 -9.55 19.69 -7.43
N LEU A 84 -8.59 19.10 -8.16
CA LEU A 84 -7.32 19.76 -8.50
C LEU A 84 -7.46 20.89 -9.53
N ARG A 85 -8.55 20.93 -10.32
CA ARG A 85 -8.88 22.07 -11.18
C ARG A 85 -9.46 23.22 -10.38
N GLU A 86 -10.36 22.92 -9.44
CA GLU A 86 -11.01 23.89 -8.57
C GLU A 86 -10.06 24.47 -7.51
N ARG A 87 -9.07 23.69 -7.07
CA ARG A 87 -8.11 24.07 -6.02
C ARG A 87 -6.66 23.89 -6.50
N PRO A 88 -6.15 24.80 -7.34
CA PRO A 88 -4.82 24.69 -7.92
C PRO A 88 -3.68 24.55 -6.89
N GLN A 89 -3.84 25.14 -5.71
CA GLN A 89 -2.88 25.05 -4.60
C GLN A 89 -2.64 23.60 -4.11
N LEU A 90 -3.62 22.70 -4.26
CA LEU A 90 -3.46 21.29 -3.89
C LEU A 90 -2.59 20.51 -4.87
N ARG A 91 -2.37 21.02 -6.09
CA ARG A 91 -1.60 20.32 -7.12
C ARG A 91 -0.15 20.05 -6.73
N TYR A 92 0.43 20.90 -5.90
CA TYR A 92 1.84 20.79 -5.52
C TYR A 92 2.10 19.60 -4.57
N GLY A 93 1.14 19.26 -3.69
CA GLY A 93 1.32 18.22 -2.68
C GLY A 93 0.45 16.96 -2.84
N PHE A 94 -0.66 17.04 -3.58
CA PHE A 94 -1.68 15.98 -3.62
C PHE A 94 -1.90 15.38 -5.01
N ARG A 95 -1.14 15.82 -6.01
CA ARG A 95 -1.23 15.23 -7.36
C ARG A 95 -0.61 13.84 -7.34
N LYS A 96 -1.27 12.90 -8.01
CA LYS A 96 -0.69 11.59 -8.31
C LYS A 96 0.62 11.77 -9.10
N PRO A 97 1.71 11.05 -8.75
CA PRO A 97 2.95 11.10 -9.51
C PRO A 97 2.75 10.67 -10.97
N ASP A 98 3.53 11.28 -11.85
CA ASP A 98 3.60 10.89 -13.25
C ASP A 98 4.24 9.50 -13.39
N LEU A 99 3.89 8.76 -14.45
CA LEU A 99 4.36 7.39 -14.66
C LEU A 99 5.89 7.28 -14.74
N THR A 100 6.57 8.34 -15.16
CA THR A 100 8.05 8.42 -15.26
C THR A 100 8.73 8.57 -13.90
N THR A 101 7.98 9.02 -12.89
CA THR A 101 8.43 9.29 -11.51
C THR A 101 7.95 8.22 -10.53
N ASP A 102 6.94 7.43 -10.89
CA ASP A 102 6.56 6.24 -10.15
C ASP A 102 7.58 5.12 -10.41
N ARG A 103 8.60 5.04 -9.54
CA ARG A 103 9.70 4.08 -9.64
C ARG A 103 9.66 3.09 -8.49
N LEU A 104 9.60 1.81 -8.84
CA LEU A 104 9.73 0.71 -7.91
C LEU A 104 11.15 0.15 -8.03
N TYR A 105 11.96 0.35 -6.99
CA TYR A 105 13.28 -0.25 -6.89
C TYR A 105 13.18 -1.74 -6.54
N LYS A 106 14.12 -2.53 -7.07
CA LYS A 106 14.31 -3.92 -6.64
C LYS A 106 14.69 -3.95 -5.16
N SER A 107 14.33 -5.01 -4.45
CA SER A 107 14.48 -5.10 -2.99
C SER A 107 15.93 -5.15 -2.53
N GLU A 108 16.85 -5.54 -3.41
CA GLU A 108 18.29 -5.57 -3.15
C GLU A 108 18.93 -4.17 -3.20
N VAL A 109 18.23 -3.17 -3.75
CA VAL A 109 18.73 -1.80 -3.81
C VAL A 109 18.50 -1.13 -2.46
N THR A 110 19.59 -0.86 -1.76
CA THR A 110 19.57 -0.20 -0.45
C THR A 110 19.79 1.30 -0.59
N HIS A 111 18.94 2.08 0.05
CA HIS A 111 19.18 3.51 0.22
C HIS A 111 20.07 3.69 1.45
N PRO A 112 21.21 4.39 1.37
CA PRO A 112 22.07 4.63 2.52
C PRO A 112 21.32 5.36 3.64
N ALA A 113 21.35 4.80 4.86
CA ALA A 113 20.60 5.32 6.02
C ALA A 113 20.95 6.78 6.37
N ASN A 114 22.17 7.22 6.06
CA ASN A 114 22.67 8.57 6.36
C ASN A 114 22.52 9.56 5.19
N ASN A 115 21.73 9.23 4.17
CA ASN A 115 21.55 10.09 3.01
C ASN A 115 20.06 10.40 2.79
N GLU A 116 19.65 11.63 3.07
CA GLU A 116 18.26 12.11 2.89
C GLU A 116 17.96 12.57 1.45
N GLY A 117 18.94 12.46 0.56
CA GLY A 117 18.83 12.78 -0.86
C GLY A 117 17.74 11.98 -1.56
N CYS A 118 17.30 12.49 -2.72
CA CYS A 118 16.29 11.82 -3.53
C CYS A 118 16.84 10.48 -4.05
N CYS A 119 15.97 9.46 -4.17
CA CYS A 119 16.36 8.16 -4.70
C CYS A 119 16.98 8.24 -6.09
N ASP A 120 16.53 9.19 -6.90
CA ASP A 120 17.03 9.42 -8.25
C ASP A 120 18.54 9.67 -8.26
N GLU A 121 19.03 10.41 -7.27
CA GLU A 121 20.44 10.77 -7.12
C GLU A 121 21.21 9.68 -6.38
N VAL A 122 20.62 9.12 -5.33
CA VAL A 122 21.32 8.26 -4.38
C VAL A 122 21.29 6.79 -4.79
N CYS A 123 20.11 6.28 -5.16
CA CYS A 123 19.94 4.90 -5.62
C CYS A 123 20.27 4.76 -7.12
N GLY A 124 20.16 5.87 -7.85
CA GLY A 124 20.32 5.93 -9.29
C GLY A 124 19.05 5.58 -10.05
N THR A 125 19.08 5.81 -11.36
CA THR A 125 17.94 5.60 -12.27
C THR A 125 18.18 4.51 -13.30
N GLN A 126 19.20 3.66 -13.09
CA GLN A 126 19.54 2.57 -14.01
C GLN A 126 18.41 1.52 -14.05
N LEU A 127 18.07 1.05 -15.25
CA LEU A 127 17.01 0.06 -15.47
C LEU A 127 17.26 -1.25 -14.70
N GLU A 128 18.51 -1.67 -14.50
CA GLU A 128 18.79 -2.91 -13.76
C GLU A 128 18.42 -2.83 -12.28
N LYS A 129 18.28 -1.64 -11.71
CA LYS A 129 17.90 -1.40 -10.30
C LYS A 129 16.40 -1.25 -10.11
N LEU A 130 15.66 -1.10 -11.20
CA LEU A 130 14.22 -0.88 -11.19
C LEU A 130 13.48 -2.18 -11.54
N VAL A 131 12.29 -2.33 -11.00
CA VAL A 131 11.35 -3.37 -11.40
C VAL A 131 10.64 -2.91 -12.67
N GLU A 132 10.80 -3.67 -13.75
CA GLU A 132 10.09 -3.40 -15.00
C GLU A 132 8.59 -3.61 -14.81
N ARG A 133 7.79 -2.59 -15.17
CA ARG A 133 6.34 -2.61 -15.06
C ARG A 133 5.71 -2.18 -16.37
N LYS A 134 4.86 -3.05 -16.93
CA LYS A 134 4.11 -2.75 -18.15
C LYS A 134 3.16 -1.58 -17.92
N GLN A 135 2.91 -0.76 -18.93
CA GLN A 135 1.89 0.27 -18.84
C GLN A 135 0.52 -0.37 -18.61
N ARG A 136 -0.29 0.21 -17.71
CA ARG A 136 -1.68 -0.22 -17.53
C ARG A 136 -2.46 0.05 -18.81
N SER A 137 -3.25 -0.93 -19.24
CA SER A 137 -4.14 -0.77 -20.40
C SER A 137 -5.27 0.21 -20.09
N SER A 138 -5.95 0.73 -21.12
CA SER A 138 -7.13 1.59 -20.96
C SER A 138 -8.31 0.91 -20.25
N ARG A 139 -8.31 -0.42 -20.14
CA ARG A 139 -9.31 -1.20 -19.39
C ARG A 139 -9.01 -1.33 -17.90
N GLN A 140 -7.85 -0.87 -17.46
CA GLN A 140 -7.46 -0.92 -16.05
C GLN A 140 -7.56 0.48 -15.46
N ASP A 141 -8.23 0.56 -14.31
CA ASP A 141 -8.37 1.82 -13.60
C ASP A 141 -7.00 2.39 -13.18
N ASN A 142 -6.89 3.72 -13.19
CA ASN A 142 -5.71 4.46 -12.78
C ASN A 142 -6.14 5.79 -12.13
N PRO A 143 -6.12 5.91 -10.79
CA PRO A 143 -5.57 4.94 -9.84
C PRO A 143 -6.40 3.65 -9.78
N ALA A 144 -5.79 2.54 -9.36
CA ALA A 144 -6.49 1.27 -9.16
C ALA A 144 -6.91 1.11 -7.69
N ILE A 145 -8.00 0.37 -7.44
CA ILE A 145 -8.42 -0.02 -6.09
C ILE A 145 -8.09 -1.50 -5.86
N HIS A 146 -7.29 -1.78 -4.85
CA HIS A 146 -6.88 -3.12 -4.44
C HIS A 146 -7.59 -3.52 -3.15
N TYR A 147 -8.03 -4.77 -3.06
CA TYR A 147 -8.75 -5.29 -1.90
C TYR A 147 -7.96 -6.45 -1.30
N GLY A 148 -7.60 -6.35 -0.02
CA GLY A 148 -6.83 -7.40 0.65
C GLY A 148 -6.25 -7.00 1.99
N VAL A 149 -5.15 -7.65 2.37
CA VAL A 149 -4.56 -7.54 3.71
C VAL A 149 -3.77 -6.24 3.85
N VAL A 150 -4.03 -5.50 4.92
CA VAL A 150 -3.25 -4.31 5.31
C VAL A 150 -2.38 -4.67 6.52
N ALA A 151 -1.07 -4.55 6.38
CA ALA A 151 -0.14 -4.73 7.48
C ALA A 151 -0.09 -3.45 8.34
N SER A 152 -0.17 -3.59 9.66
CA SER A 152 -0.18 -2.48 10.61
C SER A 152 0.80 -2.70 11.76
N GLY A 153 1.43 -1.62 12.21
CA GLY A 153 2.33 -1.63 13.36
C GLY A 153 2.67 -0.21 13.81
N ASN A 154 3.42 -0.09 14.91
CA ASN A 154 3.80 1.20 15.48
C ASN A 154 5.04 1.81 14.81
N SER A 155 5.84 1.01 14.11
CA SER A 155 7.13 1.45 13.55
C SER A 155 7.19 1.28 12.03
N LEU A 156 7.84 2.22 11.35
CA LEU A 156 8.01 2.17 9.89
C LEU A 156 8.73 0.86 9.51
N ILE A 157 8.27 0.22 8.45
CA ILE A 157 9.08 -0.81 7.81
C ILE A 157 10.05 -0.10 6.88
N LYS A 158 11.34 -0.28 7.18
CA LYS A 158 12.46 0.23 6.38
C LYS A 158 13.26 -0.95 5.80
N ASP A 159 12.57 -1.98 5.32
CA ASP A 159 13.13 -3.22 4.80
C ASP A 159 12.30 -3.72 3.61
N ALA A 160 12.90 -3.71 2.41
CA ALA A 160 12.26 -4.14 1.18
C ALA A 160 12.11 -5.68 1.08
N MET A 161 13.02 -6.43 1.69
CA MET A 161 12.96 -7.90 1.69
C MET A 161 11.83 -8.37 2.59
N LEU A 162 11.69 -7.76 3.77
CA LEU A 162 10.56 -8.03 4.66
C LEU A 162 9.22 -7.68 4.00
N ARG A 163 9.15 -6.56 3.26
CA ARG A 163 7.97 -6.19 2.46
C ARG A 163 7.61 -7.31 1.49
N ASP A 164 8.58 -7.78 0.71
CA ASP A 164 8.35 -8.78 -0.32
C ASP A 164 7.96 -10.14 0.28
N ASN A 165 8.59 -10.54 1.38
CA ASN A 165 8.25 -11.76 2.11
C ASN A 165 6.80 -11.71 2.64
N LEU A 166 6.40 -10.62 3.31
CA LEU A 166 5.03 -10.45 3.81
C LEU A 166 4.00 -10.33 2.68
N ALA A 167 4.36 -9.73 1.55
CA ALA A 167 3.50 -9.68 0.37
C ALA A 167 3.29 -11.07 -0.24
N LEU A 168 4.34 -11.92 -0.22
CA LEU A 168 4.30 -13.27 -0.76
C LEU A 168 3.58 -14.26 0.17
N GLU A 169 3.95 -14.29 1.44
CA GLU A 169 3.50 -15.28 2.41
C GLU A 169 2.13 -14.97 2.99
N ASP A 170 1.86 -13.69 3.29
CA ASP A 170 0.64 -13.25 3.97
C ASP A 170 -0.31 -12.45 3.05
N GLY A 171 0.09 -12.21 1.80
CA GLY A 171 -0.73 -11.45 0.85
C GLY A 171 -0.91 -9.99 1.24
N VAL A 172 0.05 -9.41 1.97
CA VAL A 172 0.04 -8.00 2.37
C VAL A 172 0.12 -7.10 1.14
N LEU A 173 -0.77 -6.11 1.08
CA LEU A 173 -0.84 -5.13 -0.02
C LEU A 173 -0.23 -3.78 0.35
N CYS A 174 -0.30 -3.38 1.61
CA CYS A 174 0.33 -2.15 2.08
C CYS A 174 0.61 -2.16 3.57
N PHE A 175 1.53 -1.29 3.98
CA PHE A 175 1.98 -1.09 5.34
C PHE A 175 1.53 0.27 5.83
N LYS A 176 0.72 0.28 6.90
CA LYS A 176 0.36 1.52 7.58
C LYS A 176 1.05 1.61 8.94
N MET A 177 1.37 2.86 9.28
CA MET A 177 1.81 3.27 10.60
C MET A 177 0.59 3.66 11.41
N GLU A 178 0.38 3.02 12.56
CA GLU A 178 -0.53 3.56 13.56
C GLU A 178 -0.21 2.98 14.92
N ALA A 179 -0.43 3.76 15.98
CA ALA A 179 -0.35 3.23 17.35
C ALA A 179 -1.32 2.04 17.47
N ALA A 180 -0.77 0.82 17.50
CA ALA A 180 -1.43 -0.47 17.60
C ALA A 180 -2.46 -0.52 18.74
N ARG A 181 -2.26 0.32 19.77
CA ARG A 181 -3.20 0.51 20.89
C ARG A 181 -4.59 1.01 20.48
N LEU A 182 -4.76 1.65 19.32
CA LEU A 182 -6.08 2.10 18.84
C LEU A 182 -6.81 1.09 17.94
N MET A 183 -6.10 0.07 17.45
CA MET A 183 -6.64 -0.89 16.47
C MET A 183 -7.31 -2.11 17.11
N ASN A 184 -6.92 -2.46 18.34
CA ASN A 184 -7.55 -3.56 19.06
C ASN A 184 -9.00 -3.27 19.50
N TRP A 185 -9.48 -2.04 19.39
CA TRP A 185 -10.80 -1.65 19.92
C TRP A 185 -11.87 -1.35 18.87
N PHE A 186 -11.56 -1.35 17.58
CA PHE A 186 -12.58 -1.00 16.58
C PHE A 186 -12.47 -1.81 15.28
N SER A 187 -13.50 -2.63 15.02
CA SER A 187 -13.81 -3.25 13.73
C SER A 187 -14.05 -2.19 12.65
N ARG A 188 -12.97 -1.70 12.02
CA ARG A 188 -13.01 -0.60 11.04
C ARG A 188 -12.56 -1.07 9.67
N LEU A 189 -13.29 -0.64 8.65
CA LEU A 189 -12.80 -0.66 7.28
C LEU A 189 -11.62 0.31 7.16
N ILE A 190 -10.49 -0.18 6.66
CA ILE A 190 -9.29 0.62 6.40
C ILE A 190 -9.22 0.91 4.90
N ILE A 191 -9.01 2.18 4.55
CA ILE A 191 -8.80 2.65 3.18
C ILE A 191 -7.50 3.45 3.17
N ARG A 192 -6.54 3.10 2.33
CA ARG A 192 -5.23 3.74 2.27
C ARG A 192 -4.86 4.15 0.86
N GLY A 193 -4.52 5.42 0.66
CA GLY A 193 -3.83 5.86 -0.54
C GLY A 193 -2.35 5.48 -0.46
N ILE A 194 -1.79 4.97 -1.55
CA ILE A 194 -0.38 4.59 -1.62
C ILE A 194 0.47 5.80 -1.98
N CYS A 195 1.34 6.22 -1.06
CA CYS A 195 2.15 7.43 -1.21
C CYS A 195 3.66 7.15 -1.32
N ASP A 196 4.11 5.96 -0.97
CA ASP A 196 5.49 5.49 -1.15
C ASP A 196 5.49 3.96 -1.29
N TYR A 197 6.65 3.38 -1.57
CA TYR A 197 6.91 1.95 -1.44
C TYR A 197 7.74 1.68 -0.21
N VAL A 198 7.36 0.66 0.57
CA VAL A 198 8.23 0.19 1.65
C VAL A 198 9.56 -0.24 1.04
N ARG A 199 10.68 0.23 1.57
CA ARG A 199 12.00 -0.08 1.01
C ARG A 199 13.06 -0.09 2.11
N ALA A 200 14.25 -0.58 1.77
CA ALA A 200 15.42 -0.49 2.64
C ALA A 200 15.85 0.98 2.76
N TYR A 201 15.40 1.63 3.85
CA TYR A 201 15.59 3.04 4.20
C TYR A 201 15.03 4.07 3.20
N GLY A 202 14.44 5.14 3.72
CA GLY A 202 13.74 6.20 2.97
C GLY A 202 13.02 7.15 3.92
N ARG A 203 12.73 8.39 3.45
CA ARG A 203 12.23 9.52 4.26
C ARG A 203 11.14 9.11 5.25
N GLU A 204 11.22 9.66 6.44
CA GLU A 204 10.07 9.73 7.34
C GLU A 204 9.11 10.76 6.73
N LEU A 205 7.90 10.30 6.36
CA LEU A 205 6.80 11.15 5.91
C LEU A 205 6.10 11.78 7.11
#